data_AF-A0A553ML46-F1
#
_entry.id   AF-A0A553ML46-F1
#
_cell.length_a   1.000
_cell.length_b   1.000
_cell.length_c   1.000
_cell.angle_alpha   90.00
_cell.angle_beta   90.00
_cell.angle_gamma   90.00
#
_symmetry.space_group_name_H-M   'P 1'
#
loop_
_entity.id
_entity.type
_entity.pdbx_description
1 polymer ?
#
loop_
_entity_poly.entity_id
_entity_poly.type
_entity_poly.pdbx_seq_one_letter_code
_entity_poly.pdbx_strand_id
1 'polypeptide(L)'
;MSFKTVSGIVRVAHHCVHRAGAFQLNSKRLYYGSRKTELSSALRIVDLRSDTVTKPGAAMRQAMAEAEVGDDVFGEDPTVNELQIAAADLFGMEAALFVPSGTMSNLIAVMVHCKERGDEMIVGDLSHIHIYEQGGSAQVNNREVSVSVCTESF
;
A
#
# COMPACT_ATOMS: atom_id res chain seq x y z
N MET A 1 -34.02 1.18 -15.05
CA MET A 1 -33.80 2.35 -14.17
C MET A 1 -32.41 2.88 -14.45
N SER A 2 -32.33 4.17 -14.80
CA SER A 2 -31.18 4.83 -15.40
C SER A 2 -30.18 5.29 -14.34
N PHE A 3 -28.93 4.82 -14.43
CA PHE A 3 -27.79 5.42 -13.75
C PHE A 3 -27.24 6.55 -14.62
N LYS A 4 -27.32 7.79 -14.11
CA LYS A 4 -26.71 8.97 -14.74
C LYS A 4 -25.29 9.15 -14.20
N THR A 5 -24.29 8.86 -15.01
CA THR A 5 -22.90 9.28 -14.77
C THR A 5 -22.65 10.56 -15.57
N VAL A 6 -22.35 11.67 -14.87
CA VAL A 6 -22.02 12.95 -15.51
C VAL A 6 -20.52 12.98 -15.76
N SER A 7 -20.11 12.83 -17.02
CA SER A 7 -18.74 13.11 -17.49
C SER A 7 -18.66 14.55 -17.96
N GLY A 8 -17.88 15.37 -17.26
CA GLY A 8 -17.63 16.77 -17.61
C GLY A 8 -16.49 16.88 -18.63
N ILE A 9 -16.84 17.10 -19.89
CA ILE A 9 -15.92 17.48 -20.97
C ILE A 9 -15.60 18.97 -20.82
N VAL A 10 -14.33 19.32 -20.59
CA VAL A 10 -13.85 20.71 -20.71
C VAL A 10 -13.29 20.94 -22.10
N ARG A 11 -13.99 21.77 -22.87
CA ARG A 11 -13.67 22.22 -24.22
C ARG A 11 -12.69 23.39 -24.11
N VAL A 12 -11.43 23.21 -24.53
CA VAL A 12 -10.47 24.31 -24.65
C VAL A 12 -10.74 25.05 -25.96
N ALA A 13 -11.20 26.29 -25.85
CA ALA A 13 -11.41 27.17 -26.98
C ALA A 13 -10.07 27.73 -27.48
N HIS A 14 -9.79 27.49 -28.77
CA HIS A 14 -8.81 28.22 -29.54
C HIS A 14 -9.18 29.69 -29.61
N HIS A 15 -8.26 30.59 -29.23
CA HIS A 15 -8.19 31.89 -29.89
C HIS A 15 -6.73 32.33 -30.04
N CYS A 16 -6.25 32.20 -31.27
CA CYS A 16 -5.03 32.80 -31.78
C CYS A 16 -5.31 34.28 -32.05
N VAL A 17 -4.49 35.18 -31.51
CA VAL A 17 -4.29 36.52 -32.07
C VAL A 17 -2.80 36.82 -32.02
N HIS A 18 -2.20 36.93 -33.20
CA HIS A 18 -0.84 37.36 -33.43
C HIS A 18 -0.59 38.78 -32.91
N ARG A 19 0.55 39.00 -32.26
CA ARG A 19 1.33 40.22 -32.47
C ARG A 19 2.81 39.93 -32.29
N ALA A 20 3.54 40.08 -33.39
CA ALA A 20 4.99 39.96 -33.47
C ALA A 20 5.66 41.07 -32.64
N GLY A 21 6.59 40.68 -31.78
CA GLY A 21 7.55 41.55 -31.12
C GLY A 21 8.83 40.76 -30.93
N ALA A 22 9.91 41.17 -31.60
CA ALA A 22 11.20 40.50 -31.56
C ALA A 22 11.73 40.45 -30.13
N PHE A 23 11.79 39.25 -29.53
CA PHE A 23 12.43 39.04 -28.24
C PHE A 23 13.87 38.57 -28.47
N GLN A 24 14.81 39.51 -28.42
CA GLN A 24 16.23 39.19 -28.30
C GLN A 24 16.46 38.41 -27.01
N LEU A 25 16.91 37.16 -27.12
CA LEU A 25 17.43 36.39 -26.00
C LEU A 25 18.72 37.05 -25.51
N ASN A 26 18.60 37.96 -24.54
CA ASN A 26 19.77 38.51 -23.88
C ASN A 26 20.18 37.58 -22.74
N SER A 27 21.32 36.93 -22.95
CA SER A 27 22.04 36.06 -22.02
C SER A 27 22.56 36.86 -20.81
N LYS A 28 21.65 37.24 -19.90
CA LYS A 28 22.04 37.83 -18.61
C LYS A 28 21.25 37.21 -17.46
N ARG A 29 21.71 36.03 -17.07
CA ARG A 29 22.16 35.71 -15.69
C ARG A 29 21.40 36.45 -14.58
N LEU A 30 20.27 35.89 -14.16
CA LEU A 30 19.62 36.23 -12.90
C LEU A 30 20.17 35.32 -11.79
N TYR A 31 21.16 35.81 -11.06
CA TYR A 31 21.54 35.29 -9.74
C TYR A 31 21.51 36.44 -8.73
N TYR A 32 20.93 36.12 -7.57
CA TYR A 32 21.03 36.80 -6.27
C TYR A 32 20.38 38.19 -6.12
N GLY A 33 19.15 38.23 -5.59
CA GLY A 33 18.56 39.47 -5.07
C GLY A 33 17.05 39.61 -5.18
N SER A 34 16.26 38.62 -4.76
CA SER A 34 14.82 38.84 -4.54
C SER A 34 14.42 38.23 -3.21
N ARG A 35 13.94 39.10 -2.31
CA ARG A 35 13.40 38.87 -0.96
C ARG A 35 13.41 37.41 -0.48
N LYS A 36 14.14 37.14 0.61
CA LYS A 36 13.85 36.03 1.52
C LYS A 36 12.39 36.18 1.97
N THR A 37 11.45 35.59 1.24
CA THR A 37 10.23 35.11 1.87
C THR A 37 10.71 34.00 2.78
N GLU A 38 10.64 34.21 4.09
CA GLU A 38 10.77 33.12 5.03
C GLU A 38 9.74 32.06 4.67
N LEU A 39 10.14 31.01 3.94
CA LEU A 39 9.41 29.76 3.89
C LEU A 39 9.58 29.09 5.26
N SER A 40 8.98 29.69 6.27
CA SER A 40 8.87 29.14 7.60
C SER A 40 7.66 28.21 7.65
N SER A 41 7.93 26.96 8.01
CA SER A 41 7.05 26.00 8.73
C SER A 41 6.02 25.10 8.01
N ALA A 42 5.79 25.13 6.68
CA ALA A 42 4.88 24.13 6.10
C ALA A 42 5.08 23.84 4.60
N LEU A 43 6.16 23.16 4.22
CA LEU A 43 6.11 22.36 2.99
C LEU A 43 5.22 21.15 3.25
N ARG A 44 3.98 21.17 2.77
CA ARG A 44 3.11 19.99 2.76
C ARG A 44 3.58 19.06 1.64
N ILE A 45 4.24 17.97 2.03
CA ILE A 45 4.62 16.90 1.12
C ILE A 45 3.36 16.07 0.83
N VAL A 46 2.96 16.01 -0.43
CA VAL A 46 1.87 15.17 -0.91
C VAL A 46 2.50 13.95 -1.58
N ASP A 47 2.49 12.81 -0.88
CA ASP A 47 3.04 11.54 -1.37
C ASP A 47 1.89 10.60 -1.76
N LEU A 48 1.69 10.39 -3.06
CA LEU A 48 0.60 9.58 -3.63
C LEU A 48 1.10 8.23 -4.18
N ARG A 49 2.30 7.79 -3.80
CA ARG A 49 2.90 6.55 -4.33
C ARG A 49 2.16 5.29 -3.85
N SER A 50 1.76 5.27 -2.58
CA SER A 50 1.03 4.18 -1.94
C SER A 50 0.54 4.65 -0.57
N ASP A 51 -0.53 4.05 -0.07
CA ASP A 51 -1.00 4.14 1.32
C ASP A 51 0.01 3.60 2.35
N THR A 52 0.93 2.71 1.96
CA THR A 52 1.99 2.19 2.84
C THR A 52 2.97 3.26 3.34
N VAL A 53 2.98 4.46 2.74
CA VAL A 53 3.79 5.60 3.21
C VAL A 53 3.22 6.27 4.46
N THR A 54 2.03 5.85 4.92
CA THR A 54 1.36 6.38 6.10
C THR A 54 2.26 6.30 7.33
N LYS A 55 2.24 7.35 8.16
CA LYS A 55 3.02 7.44 9.41
C LYS A 55 2.08 7.42 10.61
N PRO A 56 2.46 6.78 11.73
CA PRO A 56 1.62 6.76 12.93
C PRO A 56 1.47 8.18 13.49
N GLY A 57 0.22 8.57 13.75
CA GLY A 57 -0.15 9.84 14.38
C GLY A 57 0.18 9.87 15.88
N ALA A 58 -0.04 11.01 16.53
CA ALA A 58 0.33 11.20 17.94
C ALA A 58 -0.34 10.17 18.88
N ALA A 59 -1.66 9.97 18.74
CA ALA A 59 -2.41 9.01 19.55
C ALA A 59 -1.90 7.56 19.37
N MET A 60 -1.62 7.15 18.12
CA MET A 60 -1.08 5.82 17.83
C MET A 60 0.31 5.65 18.45
N ARG A 61 1.17 6.67 18.36
CA ARG A 61 2.51 6.63 18.99
C ARG A 61 2.43 6.56 20.50
N GLN A 62 1.47 7.25 21.12
CA GLN A 62 1.23 7.17 22.55
C GLN A 62 0.77 5.77 22.95
N ALA A 63 -0.23 5.21 22.26
CA ALA A 63 -0.70 3.84 22.50
C ALA A 63 0.44 2.81 22.36
N MET A 64 1.30 2.94 21.33
CA MET A 64 2.48 2.07 21.17
C MET A 64 3.48 2.21 22.33
N ALA A 65 3.64 3.40 22.89
CA ALA A 65 4.59 3.65 23.98
C ALA A 65 4.06 3.18 25.35
N GLU A 66 2.74 3.14 25.51
CA GLU A 66 2.04 2.76 26.74
C GLU A 66 1.59 1.29 26.76
N ALA A 67 1.69 0.59 25.62
CA ALA A 67 1.30 -0.82 25.48
C ALA A 67 2.07 -1.73 26.46
N GLU A 68 1.35 -2.63 27.13
CA GLU A 68 1.95 -3.71 27.91
C GLU A 68 2.44 -4.79 26.95
N VAL A 69 3.70 -5.21 27.10
CA VAL A 69 4.36 -6.14 26.17
C VAL A 69 4.92 -7.33 26.91
N GLY A 70 5.07 -8.44 26.19
CA GLY A 70 5.59 -9.69 26.72
C GLY A 70 6.34 -10.50 25.66
N ASP A 71 6.56 -11.79 25.92
CA ASP A 71 7.14 -12.69 24.93
C ASP A 71 6.02 -13.40 24.14
N ASP A 72 5.82 -12.96 22.90
CA ASP A 72 4.80 -13.52 21.99
C ASP A 72 5.06 -15.00 21.64
N VAL A 73 6.31 -15.47 21.68
CA VAL A 73 6.62 -16.89 21.40
C VAL A 73 6.02 -17.79 22.48
N PHE A 74 5.95 -17.30 23.73
CA PHE A 74 5.30 -18.00 24.83
C PHE A 74 3.81 -17.61 24.99
N GLY A 75 3.30 -16.72 24.14
CA GLY A 75 1.92 -16.21 24.22
C GLY A 75 1.69 -15.24 25.38
N GLU A 76 2.76 -14.65 25.91
CA GLU A 76 2.73 -13.80 27.12
C GLU A 76 2.60 -12.31 26.78
N ASP A 77 2.49 -11.92 25.51
CA ASP A 77 2.26 -10.52 25.11
C ASP A 77 0.76 -10.17 25.13
N PRO A 78 0.29 -9.37 26.12
CA PRO A 78 -1.13 -9.09 26.25
C PRO A 78 -1.65 -8.20 25.12
N THR A 79 -0.86 -7.26 24.60
CA THR A 79 -1.28 -6.37 23.52
C THR A 79 -1.48 -7.14 22.21
N VAL A 80 -0.59 -8.09 21.90
CA VAL A 80 -0.73 -8.96 20.72
C VAL A 80 -1.95 -9.87 20.85
N ASN A 81 -2.16 -10.46 22.03
CA ASN A 81 -3.32 -11.30 22.32
C ASN A 81 -4.64 -10.52 22.14
N GLU A 82 -4.74 -9.32 22.71
CA GLU A 82 -5.92 -8.46 22.57
C GLU A 82 -6.19 -8.09 21.12
N LEU A 83 -5.14 -7.75 20.34
CA LEU A 83 -5.27 -7.45 18.91
C LEU A 83 -5.83 -8.66 18.14
N GLN A 84 -5.32 -9.87 18.41
CA GLN A 84 -5.77 -11.08 17.75
C GLN A 84 -7.20 -11.46 18.12
N ILE A 85 -7.59 -11.33 19.39
CA ILE A 85 -8.97 -11.55 19.85
C ILE A 85 -9.91 -10.57 19.15
N ALA A 86 -9.57 -9.27 19.17
CA ALA A 86 -10.39 -8.25 18.54
C ALA A 86 -10.54 -8.47 17.02
N ALA A 87 -9.48 -8.91 16.34
CA ALA A 87 -9.54 -9.26 14.92
C ALA A 87 -10.41 -10.50 14.67
N ALA A 88 -10.25 -11.56 15.47
CA ALA A 88 -11.05 -12.77 15.35
C ALA A 88 -12.54 -12.47 15.53
N ASP A 89 -12.89 -11.69 16.56
CA ASP A 89 -14.26 -11.25 16.84
C ASP A 89 -14.83 -10.40 15.70
N LEU A 90 -14.05 -9.47 15.16
CA LEU A 90 -14.47 -8.58 14.06
C LEU A 90 -14.85 -9.37 12.79
N PHE A 91 -14.14 -10.46 12.50
CA PHE A 91 -14.38 -11.29 11.32
C PHE A 91 -15.25 -12.53 11.60
N GLY A 92 -15.65 -12.77 12.86
CA GLY A 92 -16.40 -13.96 13.25
C GLY A 92 -15.62 -15.26 13.06
N MET A 93 -14.31 -15.22 13.27
CA MET A 93 -13.40 -16.35 13.14
C MET A 93 -13.00 -16.90 14.52
N GLU A 94 -12.57 -18.16 14.59
CA GLU A 94 -12.16 -18.79 15.86
C GLU A 94 -10.86 -18.20 16.43
N ALA A 95 -9.97 -17.72 15.56
CA ALA A 95 -8.68 -17.15 15.93
C ALA A 95 -8.16 -16.20 14.84
N ALA A 96 -7.20 -15.35 15.22
CA ALA A 96 -6.38 -14.56 14.31
C ALA A 96 -4.90 -14.68 14.70
N LEU A 97 -4.00 -14.31 13.80
CA LEU A 97 -2.55 -14.32 14.02
C LEU A 97 -1.95 -12.99 13.58
N PHE A 98 -1.21 -12.31 14.47
CA PHE A 98 -0.46 -11.12 14.09
C PHE A 98 0.84 -11.54 13.38
N VAL A 99 1.14 -10.90 12.24
CA VAL A 99 2.36 -11.16 11.49
C VAL A 99 2.99 -9.85 10.99
N PRO A 100 4.32 -9.80 10.78
CA PRO A 100 5.01 -8.57 10.41
C PRO A 100 4.63 -7.96 9.06
N SER A 101 4.09 -8.75 8.12
CA SER A 101 3.75 -8.27 6.77
C SER A 101 2.62 -9.06 6.12
N GLY A 102 1.92 -8.43 5.17
CA GLY A 102 0.92 -9.08 4.34
C GLY A 102 1.49 -10.25 3.52
N THR A 103 2.73 -10.13 3.03
CA THR A 103 3.43 -11.21 2.33
C THR A 103 3.64 -12.43 3.22
N MET A 104 3.99 -12.24 4.50
CA MET A 104 4.11 -13.37 5.43
C MET A 104 2.74 -13.99 5.73
N SER A 105 1.70 -13.17 5.88
CA SER A 105 0.32 -13.64 6.07
C SER A 105 -0.13 -14.55 4.94
N ASN A 106 0.02 -14.11 3.69
CA ASN A 106 -0.32 -14.88 2.50
C ASN A 106 0.49 -16.18 2.42
N LEU A 107 1.80 -16.12 2.66
CA LEU A 107 2.65 -17.31 2.68
C LEU A 107 2.17 -18.33 3.71
N ILE A 108 1.89 -17.90 4.95
CA ILE A 108 1.38 -18.81 6.00
C ILE A 108 0.04 -19.40 5.59
N ALA A 109 -0.88 -18.58 5.06
CA ALA A 109 -2.19 -19.04 4.59
C ALA A 109 -2.06 -20.14 3.53
N VAL A 110 -1.21 -19.93 2.52
CA VAL A 110 -0.93 -20.96 1.50
C VAL A 110 -0.34 -22.21 2.13
N MET A 111 0.63 -22.09 3.03
CA MET A 111 1.30 -23.25 3.64
C MET A 111 0.40 -24.04 4.61
N VAL A 112 -0.65 -23.42 5.14
CA VAL A 112 -1.67 -24.08 5.99
C VAL A 112 -2.73 -24.78 5.14
N HIS A 113 -3.11 -24.19 4.00
CA HIS A 113 -4.10 -24.76 3.09
C HIS A 113 -3.53 -25.82 2.14
N CYS A 114 -2.35 -25.59 1.59
CA CYS A 114 -1.59 -26.52 0.75
C CYS A 114 -0.61 -27.31 1.63
N LYS A 115 -1.08 -28.45 2.14
CA LYS A 115 -0.37 -29.24 3.15
C LYS A 115 0.69 -30.13 2.53
N GLU A 116 0.46 -30.61 1.31
CA GLU A 116 1.31 -31.58 0.63
C GLU A 116 2.12 -30.94 -0.49
N ARG A 117 3.28 -31.54 -0.79
CA ARG A 117 4.08 -31.13 -1.96
C ARG A 117 3.33 -31.53 -3.23
N GLY A 118 3.18 -30.58 -4.15
CA GLY A 118 2.41 -30.77 -5.38
C GLY A 118 0.96 -30.33 -5.27
N ASP A 119 0.51 -29.87 -4.09
CA ASP A 119 -0.78 -29.19 -3.96
C ASP A 119 -0.84 -27.98 -4.90
N GLU A 120 -2.05 -27.64 -5.32
CA GLU A 120 -2.31 -26.58 -6.28
C GLU A 120 -3.09 -25.44 -5.62
N MET A 121 -2.66 -24.21 -5.88
CA MET A 121 -3.47 -23.03 -5.61
C MET A 121 -3.84 -22.33 -6.92
N ILE A 122 -5.11 -21.95 -7.01
CA ILE A 122 -5.64 -21.18 -8.14
C ILE A 122 -5.70 -19.73 -7.70
N VAL A 123 -5.03 -18.84 -8.43
CA VAL A 123 -4.96 -17.41 -8.13
C VAL A 123 -5.23 -16.57 -9.38
N GLY A 124 -5.68 -15.33 -9.20
CA GLY A 124 -5.80 -14.38 -10.29
C GLY A 124 -4.44 -13.97 -10.85
N ASP A 125 -4.38 -13.69 -12.15
CA ASP A 125 -3.18 -13.26 -12.87
C ASP A 125 -2.58 -11.96 -12.35
N LEU A 126 -3.40 -11.06 -11.81
CA LEU A 126 -2.97 -9.82 -11.18
C LEU A 126 -2.86 -9.88 -9.65
N SER A 127 -2.95 -11.07 -9.05
CA SER A 127 -2.92 -11.21 -7.59
C SER A 127 -1.55 -10.86 -7.00
N HIS A 128 -1.54 -10.29 -5.80
CA HIS A 128 -0.31 -9.88 -5.12
C HIS A 128 0.62 -11.07 -4.84
N ILE A 129 0.03 -12.20 -4.42
CA ILE A 129 0.73 -13.47 -4.17
C ILE A 129 1.49 -13.93 -5.42
N HIS A 130 0.90 -13.78 -6.61
CA HIS A 130 1.53 -14.19 -7.86
C HIS A 130 2.64 -13.23 -8.31
N ILE A 131 2.37 -11.91 -8.34
CA ILE A 131 3.26 -10.93 -8.99
C ILE A 131 4.33 -10.37 -8.04
N TYR A 132 3.98 -10.08 -6.78
CA TYR A 132 4.77 -9.20 -5.91
C TYR A 132 5.45 -9.92 -4.74
N GLU A 133 5.22 -11.22 -4.56
CA GLU A 133 5.75 -12.01 -3.44
C GLU A 133 6.89 -12.96 -3.82
N GLN A 134 7.53 -12.72 -4.97
CA GLN A 134 8.72 -13.44 -5.45
C GLN A 134 8.54 -14.96 -5.56
N GLY A 135 7.30 -15.43 -5.72
CA GLY A 135 6.99 -16.86 -5.78
C GLY A 135 7.31 -17.62 -4.48
N GLY A 136 7.36 -16.95 -3.33
CA GLY A 136 7.69 -17.58 -2.05
C GLY A 136 6.80 -18.79 -1.72
N SER A 137 5.52 -18.71 -2.07
CA SER A 137 4.55 -19.82 -1.94
C SER A 137 4.95 -21.10 -2.67
N ALA A 138 5.75 -21.01 -3.74
CA ALA A 138 6.16 -22.17 -4.55
C ALA A 138 7.49 -22.79 -4.11
N GLN A 139 8.27 -22.12 -3.25
CA GLN A 139 9.66 -22.51 -2.96
C GLN A 139 9.98 -22.75 -1.48
N VAL A 140 9.16 -22.22 -0.56
CA VAL A 140 9.49 -22.26 0.86
C VAL A 140 9.32 -23.67 1.44
N ASN A 141 10.28 -24.07 2.29
CA ASN A 141 10.27 -25.30 3.07
C ASN A 141 10.30 -26.62 2.24
N ASN A 142 10.97 -26.62 1.08
CA ASN A 142 11.01 -27.78 0.18
C ASN A 142 9.61 -28.28 -0.26
N ARG A 143 8.59 -27.42 -0.10
CA ARG A 143 7.22 -27.64 -0.56
C ARG A 143 7.05 -26.87 -1.86
N GLU A 144 6.85 -27.62 -2.92
CA GLU A 144 6.52 -27.06 -4.22
C GLU A 144 5.00 -27.03 -4.32
N VAL A 145 4.42 -25.84 -4.27
CA VAL A 145 2.99 -25.62 -4.52
C VAL A 145 2.86 -25.19 -5.98
N SER A 146 2.04 -25.91 -6.75
CA SER A 146 1.72 -25.53 -8.12
C SER A 146 0.84 -24.29 -8.11
N VAL A 147 1.25 -23.25 -8.84
CA VAL A 147 0.50 -21.99 -8.94
C VAL A 147 -0.19 -21.93 -10.29
N SER A 148 -1.50 -22.16 -10.28
CA SER A 148 -2.33 -22.05 -11.48
C SER A 148 -2.97 -20.69 -11.54
N VAL A 149 -2.74 -20.00 -12.66
CA VAL A 149 -3.15 -18.62 -12.85
C VAL A 149 -4.41 -18.57 -13.71
N CYS A 150 -5.50 -18.07 -13.15
CA CYS A 150 -6.73 -17.79 -13.88
C CYS A 150 -6.67 -16.38 -14.48
N THR A 151 -6.72 -16.30 -15.80
CA THR A 151 -6.72 -15.05 -16.59
C THR A 151 -8.12 -14.61 -17.03
N GLU A 152 -9.14 -15.44 -16.82
CA GLU A 152 -10.52 -15.10 -17.17
C GLU A 152 -11.16 -14.26 -16.06
N SER A 153 -11.66 -13.09 -16.43
CA SER A 153 -12.41 -12.19 -15.55
C SER A 153 -13.82 -12.77 -15.32
N PHE A 154 -14.20 -12.99 -14.05
CA PHE A 154 -15.58 -13.29 -13.66
C PHE A 154 -16.52 -12.11 -13.94
#